data_AF-A0A328L306-F1
#
_entry.id   AF-A0A328L306-F1
#
_cell.length_a   1.000
_cell.length_b   1.000
_cell.length_c   1.000
_cell.angle_alpha   90.00
_cell.angle_beta   90.00
_cell.angle_gamma   90.00
#
_symmetry.space_group_name_H-M   'P 1'
#
loop_
_entity.id
_entity.type
_entity.pdbx_description
1 polymer ?
#
loop_
_entity_poly.entity_id
_entity_poly.type
_entity_poly.pdbx_seq_one_letter_code
_entity_poly.pdbx_strand_id
1 'polypeptide(L)'
;MRKIDESKRPFFETHGEKGTTYFVHGYAVGIEQKVYFGEFNSLKEARQFIYRYVHRNPEWLNENGDVNEYNNKQSRPDVDDVWHENVFKNEYKKQYKDLEDWDK
;
A
#
# COMPACT_ATOMS: atom_id res chain seq x y z
N MET A 1 -15.25 9.02 -10.45
CA MET A 1 -14.57 8.58 -9.21
C MET A 1 -14.21 7.13 -9.43
N ARG A 2 -12.92 6.77 -9.38
CA ARG A 2 -12.44 5.40 -9.62
C ARG A 2 -13.11 4.45 -8.61
N LYS A 3 -13.56 3.28 -9.06
CA LYS A 3 -14.28 2.33 -8.20
C LYS A 3 -13.28 1.46 -7.46
N ILE A 4 -13.08 1.79 -6.20
CA ILE A 4 -12.25 1.02 -5.27
C ILE A 4 -12.97 -0.30 -4.95
N ASP A 5 -12.25 -1.41 -5.03
CA ASP A 5 -12.76 -2.71 -4.61
C ASP A 5 -12.67 -2.84 -3.08
N GLU A 6 -13.76 -2.48 -2.41
CA GLU A 6 -13.85 -2.52 -0.96
C GLU A 6 -13.79 -3.94 -0.37
N SER A 7 -14.00 -4.98 -1.18
CA SER A 7 -13.87 -6.37 -0.72
C SER A 7 -12.44 -6.73 -0.33
N LYS A 8 -11.46 -5.92 -0.76
CA LYS A 8 -10.03 -6.11 -0.47
C LYS A 8 -9.59 -5.50 0.87
N ARG A 9 -10.50 -4.94 1.67
CA ARG A 9 -10.18 -4.39 3.00
C ARG A 9 -9.65 -5.49 3.93
N PRO A 10 -8.64 -5.21 4.77
CA PRO A 10 -7.89 -3.97 4.83
C PRO A 10 -6.88 -3.84 3.67
N PHE A 11 -6.72 -2.62 3.13
CA PHE A 11 -5.70 -2.35 2.10
C PHE A 11 -5.16 -0.93 2.20
N PHE A 12 -4.01 -0.70 1.56
CA PHE A 12 -3.42 0.62 1.37
C PHE A 12 -3.55 1.06 -0.08
N GLU A 13 -3.94 2.30 -0.30
CA GLU A 13 -3.82 2.98 -1.59
C GLU A 13 -2.55 3.81 -1.58
N THR A 14 -1.63 3.49 -2.47
CA THR A 14 -0.45 4.32 -2.72
C THR A 14 -0.69 5.06 -4.03
N HIS A 15 -0.84 6.38 -3.98
CA HIS A 15 -0.99 7.19 -5.20
C HIS A 15 0.22 8.10 -5.46
N GLY A 16 0.67 8.14 -6.71
CA GLY A 16 1.87 8.87 -7.10
C GLY A 16 2.63 8.19 -8.24
N GLU A 17 3.53 8.94 -8.86
CA GLU A 17 4.32 8.49 -9.99
C GLU A 17 5.83 8.57 -9.73
N LYS A 18 6.61 7.84 -10.54
CA LYS A 18 8.07 7.81 -10.38
C LYS A 18 8.62 9.23 -10.54
N GLY A 19 9.38 9.68 -9.53
CA GLY A 19 9.95 11.04 -9.48
C GLY A 19 9.01 12.10 -8.93
N THR A 20 7.87 11.70 -8.35
CA THR A 20 6.91 12.59 -7.68
C THR A 20 6.72 12.18 -6.22
N THR A 21 6.02 13.02 -5.45
CA THR A 21 5.53 12.67 -4.12
C THR A 21 4.51 11.54 -4.20
N TYR A 22 4.66 10.55 -3.31
CA TYR A 22 3.71 9.48 -3.10
C TYR A 22 2.89 9.77 -1.85
N PHE A 23 1.59 9.51 -1.90
CA PHE A 23 0.74 9.59 -0.72
C PHE A 23 0.14 8.23 -0.42
N VAL A 24 0.03 7.95 0.88
CA VAL A 24 -0.53 6.69 1.37
C VAL A 24 -1.85 6.96 2.08
N HIS A 25 -2.88 6.25 1.63
CA HIS A 25 -4.14 6.13 2.32
C HIS A 25 -4.38 4.68 2.74
N GLY A 26 -5.11 4.46 3.83
CA GLY A 26 -5.56 3.13 4.22
C GLY A 26 -7.07 3.04 4.32
N TYR A 27 -7.57 1.86 3.99
CA TYR A 27 -8.98 1.50 4.07
C TYR A 27 -9.11 0.30 5.00
N ALA A 28 -9.51 0.56 6.24
CA ALA A 28 -9.67 -0.48 7.25
C ALA A 28 -11.00 -1.23 7.11
N VAL A 29 -11.10 -2.41 7.72
CA VAL A 29 -12.36 -3.15 7.83
C VAL A 29 -13.32 -2.38 8.73
N GLY A 30 -14.57 -2.19 8.28
CA GLY A 30 -15.63 -1.55 9.07
C GLY A 30 -15.50 -0.03 9.25
N ILE A 31 -14.52 0.63 8.63
CA ILE A 31 -14.36 2.10 8.68
C ILE A 31 -14.74 2.70 7.33
N GLU A 32 -15.81 3.48 7.24
CA GLU A 32 -16.25 4.06 5.96
C GLU A 32 -15.23 5.04 5.35
N GLN A 33 -14.55 5.82 6.20
CA GLN A 33 -13.60 6.83 5.76
C GLN A 33 -12.19 6.26 5.57
N LYS A 34 -11.53 6.68 4.48
CA LYS A 34 -10.11 6.38 4.29
C LYS A 34 -9.24 7.18 5.25
N VAL A 35 -8.22 6.54 5.80
CA VAL A 35 -7.22 7.16 6.69
C VAL A 35 -6.08 7.69 5.83
N TYR A 36 -5.65 8.93 6.04
CA TYR A 36 -4.44 9.47 5.41
C TYR A 36 -3.24 9.25 6.33
N PHE A 37 -2.19 8.64 5.78
CA PHE A 37 -0.99 8.27 6.54
C PHE A 37 0.20 9.18 6.30
N GLY A 38 0.24 9.88 5.16
CA GLY A 38 1.29 10.85 4.88
C GLY A 38 1.74 10.90 3.42
N GLU A 39 2.78 11.71 3.23
CA GLU A 39 3.50 11.95 1.99
C GLU A 39 4.92 11.41 2.09
N PHE A 40 5.41 10.84 0.99
CA PHE A 40 6.69 10.17 0.89
C PHE A 40 7.40 10.60 -0.40
N ASN A 41 8.73 10.71 -0.36
CA ASN A 41 9.50 11.16 -1.52
C ASN A 41 9.72 10.06 -2.55
N SER A 42 9.41 8.80 -2.19
CA SER A 42 9.51 7.67 -3.09
C SER A 42 8.54 6.56 -2.74
N LEU A 43 8.24 5.71 -3.73
CA LEU A 43 7.46 4.49 -3.52
C LEU A 43 8.13 3.55 -2.52
N LYS A 44 9.47 3.51 -2.48
CA LYS A 44 10.21 2.69 -1.51
C LYS A 44 9.93 3.15 -0.07
N GLU A 45 9.99 4.46 0.19
CA GLU A 45 9.70 5.03 1.51
C GLU A 45 8.25 4.78 1.94
N ALA A 46 7.29 4.99 1.04
CA ALA A 46 5.88 4.69 1.29
C ALA A 46 5.66 3.22 1.71
N ARG A 47 6.30 2.29 1.00
CA ARG A 47 6.21 0.85 1.27
C ARG A 47 6.94 0.43 2.53
N GLN A 48 8.08 1.05 2.84
CA GLN A 48 8.76 0.89 4.13
C GLN A 48 7.88 1.33 5.29
N PHE A 49 7.19 2.46 5.14
CA PHE A 49 6.21 2.94 6.11
C PHE A 49 5.09 1.92 6.30
N ILE A 50 4.43 1.47 5.21
CA ILE A 50 3.35 0.48 5.27
C ILE A 50 3.82 -0.79 5.99
N TYR A 51 4.98 -1.32 5.60
CA TYR A 51 5.57 -2.51 6.20
C TYR A 51 5.75 -2.37 7.72
N ARG A 52 6.38 -1.28 8.19
CA ARG A 52 6.57 -1.01 9.62
C ARG A 52 5.25 -0.77 10.36
N TYR A 53 4.31 -0.10 9.71
CA TYR A 53 3.04 0.26 10.31
C TYR A 53 2.20 -0.98 10.61
N VAL A 54 2.04 -1.91 9.66
CA VAL A 54 1.20 -3.09 9.88
C VAL A 54 1.81 -4.09 10.87
N HIS A 55 3.13 -4.12 11.03
CA HIS A 55 3.77 -4.92 12.09
C HIS A 55 3.43 -4.43 13.49
N ARG A 56 3.11 -3.14 13.64
CA ARG A 56 2.64 -2.54 14.90
C ARG A 56 1.11 -2.56 15.03
N ASN A 57 0.41 -2.71 13.91
CA ASN A 57 -1.04 -2.62 13.78
C ASN A 57 -1.56 -3.80 12.93
N PRO A 58 -1.58 -5.02 13.50
CA PRO A 58 -1.87 -6.25 12.75
C PRO A 58 -3.30 -6.33 12.23
N GLU A 59 -4.22 -5.46 12.67
CA GLU A 59 -5.57 -5.35 12.12
C GLU A 59 -5.60 -4.85 10.66
N TRP A 60 -4.46 -4.35 10.16
CA TRP A 60 -4.25 -3.98 8.77
C TRP A 60 -3.74 -5.11 7.89
N LEU A 61 -3.50 -6.28 8.46
CA LEU A 61 -3.15 -7.48 7.70
C LEU A 61 -4.43 -8.14 7.14
N ASN A 62 -4.32 -8.65 5.93
CA ASN A 62 -5.35 -9.48 5.32
C ASN A 62 -5.37 -10.89 5.94
N GLU A 63 -6.29 -11.74 5.50
CA GLU A 63 -6.45 -13.12 5.99
C GLU A 63 -5.19 -14.00 5.88
N ASN A 64 -4.24 -13.64 5.01
CA ASN A 64 -2.98 -14.35 4.80
C ASN A 64 -1.83 -13.81 5.67
N GLY A 65 -2.11 -12.88 6.58
CA GLY A 65 -1.10 -12.19 7.39
C GLY A 65 -0.16 -11.31 6.56
N ASP A 66 -0.67 -10.74 5.47
CA ASP A 66 0.09 -9.88 4.53
C ASP A 66 -0.76 -8.63 4.21
N VAL A 67 -0.35 -7.83 3.23
CA VAL A 67 -1.01 -6.56 2.88
C VAL A 67 -1.54 -6.58 1.46
N ASN A 68 -2.72 -5.99 1.28
CA ASN A 68 -3.25 -5.61 -0.03
C ASN A 68 -2.84 -4.16 -0.33
N GLU A 69 -2.35 -3.89 -1.54
CA GLU A 69 -1.96 -2.55 -2.02
C GLU A 69 -2.67 -2.24 -3.34
N TYR A 70 -3.30 -1.08 -3.43
CA TYR A 70 -3.80 -0.52 -4.67
C TYR A 70 -2.88 0.61 -5.13
N ASN A 71 -2.20 0.39 -6.27
CA ASN A 71 -1.30 1.39 -6.85
C ASN A 71 -2.08 2.27 -7.82
N ASN A 72 -2.30 3.52 -7.41
CA ASN A 72 -3.07 4.50 -8.18
C ASN A 72 -2.11 5.49 -8.89
N LYS A 73 -2.16 5.52 -10.21
CA LYS A 73 -1.38 6.44 -11.05
C LYS A 73 -2.30 7.55 -11.55
N GLN A 74 -2.10 8.76 -11.03
CA GLN A 74 -3.00 9.88 -11.32
C GLN A 74 -2.93 10.35 -12.78
N SER A 75 -1.78 10.25 -13.45
CA SER A 75 -1.63 10.76 -14.82
C SER A 75 -1.94 9.71 -15.90
N ARG A 76 -2.44 8.53 -15.52
CA ARG A 76 -2.63 7.39 -16.43
C ARG A 76 -4.08 6.90 -16.46
N PRO A 77 -4.48 6.23 -17.55
CA PRO A 77 -5.78 5.57 -17.62
C PRO A 77 -5.92 4.48 -16.54
N ASP A 78 -7.15 4.25 -16.08
CA ASP A 78 -7.46 3.33 -14.98
C ASP A 78 -6.98 1.88 -15.21
N VAL A 79 -6.73 1.47 -16.46
CA VAL A 79 -6.19 0.13 -16.80
C VAL A 79 -4.74 -0.08 -16.31
N ASP A 80 -4.03 1.02 -16.00
CA ASP A 80 -2.65 0.97 -15.51
C ASP A 80 -2.55 0.98 -13.97
N ASP A 81 -3.70 1.11 -13.28
CA ASP A 81 -3.82 0.95 -11.84
C ASP A 81 -3.90 -0.54 -11.50
N VAL A 82 -3.11 -0.97 -10.52
CA VAL A 82 -2.93 -2.39 -10.24
C VAL A 82 -3.22 -2.68 -8.79
N TRP A 83 -4.11 -3.64 -8.57
CA TRP A 83 -4.28 -4.30 -7.28
C TRP A 83 -3.19 -5.35 -7.10
N HIS A 84 -2.50 -5.27 -5.98
CA HIS A 84 -1.54 -6.25 -5.55
C HIS A 84 -2.00 -6.85 -4.22
N GLU A 85 -2.15 -8.17 -4.19
CA GLU A 85 -2.44 -8.90 -2.96
C GLU A 85 -1.19 -9.55 -2.42
N ASN A 86 -1.09 -9.61 -1.10
CA ASN A 86 0.03 -10.21 -0.38
C ASN A 86 1.38 -9.59 -0.81
N VAL A 87 1.43 -8.26 -0.77
CA VAL A 87 2.53 -7.50 -1.38
C VAL A 87 3.87 -7.76 -0.74
N PHE A 88 3.95 -8.16 0.53
CA PHE A 88 5.23 -8.49 1.14
C PHE A 88 5.85 -9.71 0.46
N LYS A 89 5.06 -10.77 0.27
CA LYS A 89 5.50 -11.99 -0.42
C LYS A 89 5.71 -11.77 -1.92
N ASN A 90 4.78 -11.07 -2.57
CA ASN A 90 4.69 -11.05 -4.02
C ASN A 90 5.44 -9.90 -4.69
N GLU A 91 5.60 -8.76 -4.01
CA GLU A 91 6.19 -7.55 -4.59
C GLU A 91 7.43 -7.11 -3.82
N TYR A 92 7.29 -6.85 -2.53
CA TYR A 92 8.35 -6.20 -1.76
C TYR A 92 9.59 -7.09 -1.66
N LYS A 93 9.43 -8.39 -1.39
CA LYS A 93 10.56 -9.33 -1.39
C LYS A 93 11.26 -9.45 -2.75
N LYS A 94 10.56 -9.24 -3.86
CA LYS A 94 11.17 -9.26 -5.21
C LYS A 94 11.94 -7.98 -5.51
N GLN A 95 11.39 -6.84 -5.10
CA GLN A 95 11.88 -5.51 -5.46
C GLN A 95 12.93 -4.97 -4.46
N TYR A 96 12.88 -5.42 -3.21
CA TYR A 96 13.70 -4.91 -2.10
C TYR A 96 14.38 -6.07 -1.39
N LYS A 97 15.62 -6.37 -1.79
CA LYS A 97 16.43 -7.42 -1.15
C LYS A 97 16.86 -7.04 0.28
N ASP A 98 16.82 -5.74 0.57
CA ASP A 98 17.10 -5.13 1.87
C ASP A 98 15.88 -5.09 2.79
N LEU A 99 14.79 -5.82 2.48
CA LEU A 99 13.58 -5.83 3.28
C LEU A 99 13.81 -6.24 4.74
N GLU A 100 14.73 -7.18 4.99
CA GLU A 100 15.10 -7.60 6.36
C GLU A 100 15.70 -6.45 7.19
N ASP A 101 16.29 -5.45 6.54
CA ASP A 101 16.79 -4.25 7.22
C ASP A 101 15.67 -3.22 7.47
N TRP A 102 14.47 -3.41 6.91
CA TRP A 102 13.34 -2.48 7.11
C TRP A 102 12.72 -2.61 8.50
N ASP A 103 12.90 -3.74 9.18
CA ASP A 103 12.45 -3.99 10.55
C ASP A 103 13.34 -3.34 11.63
N LYS A 104 14.47 -2.75 11.23
CA LYS A 104 15.39 -2.00 12.11
C LYS A 104 14.99 -0.53 12.24
#